data_AF-A0A1W5CX57-F1
#
_entry.id   AF-A0A1W5CX57-F1
#
_cell.length_a   1.000
_cell.length_b   1.000
_cell.length_c   1.000
_cell.angle_alpha   90.00
_cell.angle_beta   90.00
_cell.angle_gamma   90.00
#
_symmetry.space_group_name_H-M   'P 1'
#
loop_
_entity.id
_entity.type
_entity.pdbx_description
1 polymer ?
#
loop_
_entity_poly.entity_id
_entity_poly.type
_entity_poly.pdbx_seq_one_letter_code
_entity_poly.pdbx_strand_id
1 'polypeptide(L)'
;MATSMSRGNAPDFALCGSFTGKTGQSAARWLKKVEWELEKHAGDDGSVDPSRFLQAVDLLLADEAAAWAETTPGIIELLEHPAPNAETVAQFKGLFNQR
;
A
#
# COMPACT_ATOMS: atom_id res chain seq x y z
N MET A 1 30.44 -9.18 -14.06
CA MET A 1 29.12 -9.85 -14.14
C MET A 1 28.10 -8.91 -13.53
N ALA A 2 27.36 -8.17 -14.36
CA ALA A 2 26.28 -7.32 -13.88
C ALA A 2 25.05 -8.22 -13.74
N THR A 3 24.65 -8.53 -12.51
CA THR A 3 23.34 -9.13 -12.24
C THR A 3 22.30 -8.12 -12.69
N SER A 4 21.70 -8.37 -13.86
CA SER A 4 20.44 -7.77 -14.27
C SER A 4 19.45 -8.00 -13.14
N MET A 5 19.22 -6.97 -12.31
CA MET A 5 18.06 -6.94 -11.46
C MET A 5 16.87 -6.97 -12.41
N SER A 6 16.18 -8.11 -12.49
CA SER A 6 14.98 -8.28 -13.29
C SER A 6 13.99 -7.19 -12.88
N ARG A 7 13.91 -6.13 -13.70
CA ARG A 7 13.01 -4.99 -13.56
C ARG A 7 11.56 -5.38 -13.93
N GLY A 8 11.18 -6.65 -13.74
CA GLY A 8 10.09 -7.30 -14.47
C GLY A 8 8.97 -7.90 -13.63
N ASN A 9 8.93 -7.71 -12.31
CA ASN A 9 7.82 -8.22 -11.49
C ASN A 9 7.40 -7.28 -10.36
N ALA A 10 7.69 -5.98 -10.49
CA ALA A 10 7.05 -5.00 -9.63
C ALA A 10 5.57 -4.90 -10.07
N PRO A 11 4.59 -5.00 -9.16
CA PRO A 11 3.19 -4.76 -9.50
C PRO A 11 3.06 -3.37 -10.14
N ASP A 12 2.44 -3.33 -11.33
CA ASP A 12 2.14 -2.07 -12.03
C ASP A 12 0.90 -1.36 -11.45
N PHE A 13 0.20 -2.03 -10.54
CA PHE A 13 -0.97 -1.51 -9.82
C PHE A 13 -2.09 -1.01 -10.73
N ALA A 14 -2.14 -1.44 -11.99
CA ALA A 14 -3.13 -0.97 -12.97
C ALA A 14 -4.58 -1.24 -12.53
N LEU A 15 -4.83 -2.24 -11.68
CA LEU A 15 -6.18 -2.53 -11.17
C LEU A 15 -6.67 -1.52 -10.11
N CYS A 16 -5.77 -0.98 -9.30
CA CYS A 16 -6.10 -0.05 -8.22
C CYS A 16 -5.89 1.41 -8.62
N GLY A 17 -4.81 1.72 -9.32
CA GLY A 17 -4.39 3.08 -9.66
C GLY A 17 -4.08 3.93 -8.43
N SER A 18 -3.78 5.21 -8.65
CA SER A 18 -3.53 6.17 -7.58
C SER A 18 -4.81 6.46 -6.78
N PHE A 19 -4.70 6.48 -5.46
CA PHE A 19 -5.79 6.88 -4.59
C PHE A 19 -5.65 8.35 -4.26
N THR A 20 -6.59 9.16 -4.76
CA THR A 20 -6.58 10.61 -4.53
C THR A 20 -7.49 11.04 -3.38
N GLY A 21 -8.28 10.10 -2.81
CA GLY A 21 -9.25 10.40 -1.75
C GLY A 21 -10.45 11.26 -2.21
N LYS A 22 -10.68 11.40 -3.52
CA LYS A 22 -11.81 12.16 -4.08
C LYS A 22 -13.14 11.42 -3.91
N THR A 23 -14.24 12.17 -3.83
CA THR A 23 -15.61 11.67 -3.67
C THR A 23 -15.93 10.54 -4.66
N GLY A 24 -16.30 9.37 -4.14
CA GLY A 24 -16.62 8.17 -4.93
C GLY A 24 -15.56 7.06 -4.91
N GLN A 25 -14.36 7.31 -4.34
CA GLN A 25 -13.36 6.28 -4.08
C GLN A 25 -13.49 5.75 -2.66
N SER A 26 -13.78 4.46 -2.51
CA SER A 26 -13.81 3.81 -1.20
C SER A 26 -12.43 3.30 -0.83
N ALA A 27 -11.86 3.82 0.26
CA ALA A 27 -10.60 3.37 0.85
C ALA A 27 -10.50 1.84 0.99
N ALA A 28 -11.50 1.19 1.60
CA ALA A 28 -11.54 -0.28 1.71
C ALA A 28 -11.50 -1.02 0.38
N ARG A 29 -12.23 -0.54 -0.65
CA ARG A 29 -12.25 -1.21 -1.96
C ARG A 29 -10.93 -1.02 -2.67
N TRP A 30 -10.29 0.13 -2.50
CA TRP A 30 -8.99 0.41 -3.08
C TRP A 30 -7.88 -0.41 -2.43
N LEU A 31 -7.82 -0.45 -1.08
CA LEU A 31 -6.87 -1.29 -0.34
C LEU A 31 -6.97 -2.76 -0.75
N LYS A 32 -8.18 -3.29 -0.89
CA LYS A 32 -8.39 -4.68 -1.33
C LYS A 32 -7.84 -4.95 -2.73
N LYS A 33 -7.87 -3.95 -3.63
CA LYS A 33 -7.24 -4.09 -4.95
C LYS A 33 -5.72 -4.04 -4.88
N VAL A 34 -5.16 -3.21 -3.99
CA VAL A 34 -3.71 -3.17 -3.72
C VAL A 34 -3.24 -4.53 -3.19
N GLU A 35 -3.98 -5.14 -2.26
CA GLU A 35 -3.71 -6.49 -1.76
C GLU A 35 -3.71 -7.51 -2.91
N TRP A 36 -4.75 -7.54 -3.75
CA TRP A 36 -4.82 -8.47 -4.87
C TRP A 36 -3.66 -8.34 -5.86
N GLU A 37 -3.23 -7.12 -6.16
CA GLU A 37 -2.07 -6.89 -7.04
C GLU A 37 -0.79 -7.37 -6.35
N LEU A 38 -0.64 -7.12 -5.04
CA LEU A 38 0.51 -7.62 -4.31
C LEU A 38 0.51 -9.14 -4.18
N GLU A 39 -0.63 -9.78 -3.96
CA GLU A 39 -0.79 -11.24 -3.89
C GLU A 39 -0.44 -11.91 -5.22
N LYS A 40 -0.84 -11.33 -6.36
CA LYS A 40 -0.42 -11.83 -7.68
C LYS A 40 1.09 -11.80 -7.89
N HIS A 41 1.76 -10.85 -7.24
CA HIS A 41 3.20 -10.67 -7.30
C HIS A 41 3.93 -11.26 -6.09
N ALA A 42 3.20 -11.80 -5.11
CA ALA A 42 3.73 -12.56 -4.01
C ALA A 42 4.17 -13.93 -4.56
N GLY A 43 5.27 -14.45 -4.04
CA GLY A 43 5.78 -15.76 -4.45
C GLY A 43 4.85 -16.90 -4.05
N ASP A 44 5.38 -18.13 -4.06
CA ASP A 44 4.62 -19.37 -3.83
C ASP A 44 3.84 -19.41 -2.50
N ASP A 45 4.24 -18.63 -1.51
CA ASP A 45 3.59 -18.53 -0.20
C ASP A 45 2.28 -17.70 -0.22
N GLY A 46 2.04 -16.90 -1.27
CA GLY A 46 0.86 -16.04 -1.42
C GLY A 46 0.75 -14.91 -0.38
N SER A 47 1.67 -14.86 0.58
CA SER A 47 1.67 -13.88 1.66
C SER A 47 2.27 -12.55 1.20
N VAL A 48 1.48 -11.48 1.34
CA VAL A 48 1.94 -10.12 1.06
C VAL A 48 2.78 -9.63 2.22
N ASP A 49 4.05 -9.30 1.95
CA ASP A 49 4.92 -8.69 2.94
C ASP A 49 4.31 -7.37 3.46
N PRO A 50 4.19 -7.19 4.79
CA PRO A 50 3.57 -6.00 5.38
C PRO A 50 4.27 -4.70 4.95
N SER A 51 5.60 -4.74 4.79
CA SER A 51 6.41 -3.59 4.35
C SER A 51 6.12 -3.26 2.90
N ARG A 52 6.03 -4.29 2.05
CA ARG A 52 5.67 -4.13 0.65
C ARG A 52 4.25 -3.58 0.48
N PHE A 53 3.32 -3.97 1.36
CA PHE A 53 1.97 -3.41 1.38
C PHE A 53 1.96 -1.92 1.71
N LEU A 54 2.60 -1.51 2.80
CA LEU A 54 2.63 -0.11 3.21
C LEU A 54 3.37 0.77 2.19
N GLN A 55 4.50 0.29 1.65
CA GLN A 55 5.23 0.99 0.61
C GLN A 55 4.42 1.14 -0.68
N ALA A 56 3.67 0.11 -1.07
CA ALA A 56 2.76 0.21 -2.21
C ALA A 56 1.67 1.26 -1.98
N VAL A 57 1.09 1.28 -0.78
CA VAL A 57 0.08 2.28 -0.46
C VAL A 57 0.68 3.68 -0.52
N ASP A 58 1.80 3.93 0.16
CA ASP A 58 2.51 5.21 0.15
C ASP A 58 2.79 5.73 -1.27
N LEU A 59 3.31 4.87 -2.15
CA LEU A 59 3.59 5.22 -3.55
C LEU A 59 2.35 5.55 -4.39
N LEU A 60 1.19 4.99 -4.03
CA LEU A 60 -0.05 5.17 -4.78
C LEU A 60 -0.95 6.26 -4.20
N LEU A 61 -0.66 6.75 -2.99
CA LEU A 61 -1.35 7.92 -2.45
C LEU A 61 -0.99 9.14 -3.27
N ALA A 62 -2.00 9.89 -3.68
CA ALA A 62 -1.83 11.11 -4.47
C ALA A 62 -2.76 12.22 -3.95
N ASP A 63 -2.45 13.45 -4.33
CA ASP A 63 -3.25 14.65 -4.00
C ASP A 63 -3.63 14.71 -2.50
N GLU A 64 -4.93 14.80 -2.20
CA GLU A 64 -5.48 14.93 -0.86
C GLU A 64 -5.27 13.71 0.01
N ALA A 65 -5.06 12.52 -0.58
CA ALA A 65 -4.79 11.31 0.20
C ALA A 65 -3.34 11.24 0.67
N ALA A 66 -2.39 11.69 -0.16
CA ALA A 66 -0.99 11.84 0.25
C ALA A 66 -0.86 12.88 1.37
N ALA A 67 -1.45 14.07 1.17
CA ALA A 67 -1.46 15.12 2.18
C ALA A 67 -2.15 14.67 3.49
N TRP A 68 -3.18 13.84 3.41
CA TRP A 68 -3.80 13.27 4.60
C TRP A 68 -2.92 12.27 5.33
N ALA A 69 -2.24 11.37 4.61
CA ALA A 69 -1.30 10.45 5.22
C ALA A 69 -0.19 11.22 5.96
N GLU A 70 0.36 12.27 5.33
CA GLU A 70 1.37 13.17 5.92
C GLU A 70 0.84 14.08 7.06
N THR A 71 -0.48 14.20 7.24
CA THR A 71 -1.06 15.00 8.33
C THR A 71 -1.69 14.15 9.41
N THR A 72 -1.75 12.83 9.22
CA THR A 72 -2.29 11.89 10.18
C THR A 72 -1.13 11.20 10.91
N PRO A 73 -0.84 11.58 12.17
CA PRO A 73 0.34 11.06 12.88
C PRO A 73 0.33 9.53 12.97
N GLY A 74 -0.84 8.93 13.21
CA GLY A 74 -0.97 7.47 13.24
C GLY A 74 -0.75 6.78 11.89
N ILE A 75 -0.79 7.48 10.75
CA ILE A 75 -0.47 6.92 9.43
C ILE A 75 1.02 7.10 9.14
N ILE A 76 1.57 8.29 9.36
CA ILE A 76 3.01 8.55 9.26
C ILE A 76 3.81 7.57 10.10
N GLU A 77 3.46 7.39 11.38
CA GLU A 77 4.20 6.49 12.26
C GLU A 77 4.24 5.06 11.70
N LEU A 78 3.12 4.58 11.13
CA LEU A 78 3.05 3.26 10.52
C LEU A 78 3.85 3.15 9.22
N LEU A 79 3.93 4.23 8.44
CA LEU A 79 4.72 4.29 7.19
C LEU A 79 6.22 4.43 7.45
N GLU A 80 6.62 5.15 8.49
CA GLU A 80 8.02 5.34 8.91
C GLU A 80 8.58 4.15 9.71
N HIS A 81 7.73 3.18 10.07
CA HIS A 81 8.12 2.04 10.89
C HIS A 81 9.14 1.14 10.14
N PRO A 82 10.33 0.86 10.71
CA PRO A 82 11.41 0.16 10.01
C PRO A 82 11.20 -1.35 9.81
N ALA A 83 10.19 -1.93 10.48
CA ALA A 83 9.82 -3.34 10.37
C ALA A 83 8.31 -3.50 10.63
N PRO A 84 7.45 -3.11 9.68
CA PRO A 84 6.02 -3.24 9.85
C PRO A 84 5.63 -4.72 9.91
N ASN A 85 4.66 -5.03 10.77
CA ASN A 85 4.14 -6.38 10.95
C ASN A 85 2.66 -6.45 10.55
N ALA A 86 2.06 -7.64 10.64
CA ALA A 86 0.67 -7.85 10.28
C ALA A 86 -0.30 -6.99 11.11
N GLU A 87 0.01 -6.73 12.40
CA GLU A 87 -0.80 -5.84 13.24
C GLU A 87 -0.68 -4.38 12.79
N THR A 88 0.51 -3.89 12.47
CA THR A 88 0.75 -2.55 11.90
C THR A 88 -0.11 -2.32 10.66
N VAL A 89 -0.15 -3.31 9.76
CA VAL A 89 -0.98 -3.24 8.55
C VAL A 89 -2.47 -3.28 8.89
N ALA A 90 -2.89 -4.08 9.86
CA ALA A 90 -4.29 -4.11 10.29
C ALA A 90 -4.72 -2.77 10.91
N GLN A 91 -3.87 -2.15 11.72
CA GLN A 91 -4.09 -0.81 12.27
C GLN A 91 -4.17 0.25 11.16
N PHE A 92 -3.24 0.21 10.20
CA PHE A 92 -3.25 1.09 9.04
C PHE A 92 -4.58 0.98 8.28
N LYS A 93 -5.00 -0.25 7.93
CA LYS A 93 -6.27 -0.50 7.24
C LYS A 93 -7.47 0.02 8.03
N GLY A 94 -7.45 -0.12 9.36
CA GLY A 94 -8.49 0.38 10.25
C GLY A 94 -8.59 1.91 10.28
N LEU A 95 -7.46 2.62 10.30
CA LEU A 95 -7.42 4.08 10.22
C LEU A 95 -7.83 4.57 8.83
N PHE A 96 -7.35 3.90 7.79
CA PHE A 96 -7.62 4.24 6.39
C PHE A 96 -9.08 4.04 6.01
N ASN A 97 -9.78 3.05 6.61
CA ASN A 97 -11.19 2.80 6.36
C ASN A 97 -12.16 3.72 7.13
N GLN A 98 -11.64 4.57 8.04
CA GLN A 98 -12.44 5.60 8.72
C GLN A 98 -12.56 6.90 7.91
N ARG A 99 -11.86 6.99 6.77
CA ARG A 99 -11.93 8.09 5.80
C ARG A 99 -12.94 7.79 4.70
#